data_AF-A0A7S2R9V7-F1
#
_entry.id   AF-A0A7S2R9V7-F1
#
_cell.length_a   1.000
_cell.length_b   1.000
_cell.length_c   1.000
_cell.angle_alpha   90.00
_cell.angle_beta   90.00
_cell.angle_gamma   90.00
#
_symmetry.space_group_name_H-M   'P 1'
#
loop_
_entity.id
_entity.type
_entity.pdbx_description
1 polymer ?
#
loop_
_entity_poly.entity_id
_entity_poly.type
_entity_poly.pdbx_seq_one_letter_code
_entity_poly.pdbx_strand_id
1 'polypeptide(L)'
;WEKKLKEVKHHLNCSKLVPDRLPDSSIAHPHIDIWSFGVMAYYLLSGSQLFRCDQSDNIFVSDANEQQKLVSWSGFTNIGGSRVCCESAETIKRLNAFDLLRGCLHPDPQLRLSNMNQVLNHSFFTNFESLSISGTVNGDRTGMKRLESIGSK
;
A
#
# COMPACT_ATOMS: atom_id res chain seq x y z
N TRP A 1 -7.74 -35.86 2.54
CA TRP A 1 -7.25 -34.80 3.43
C TRP A 1 -5.93 -35.20 4.11
N GLU A 2 -5.76 -36.46 4.53
CA GLU A 2 -4.49 -37.00 5.07
C GLU A 2 -3.29 -36.88 4.12
N LYS A 3 -3.51 -36.97 2.80
CA LYS A 3 -2.47 -36.76 1.77
C LYS A 3 -1.89 -35.33 1.83
N LYS A 4 -2.75 -34.31 1.97
CA LYS A 4 -2.34 -32.90 2.10
C LYS A 4 -1.60 -32.62 3.42
N LEU A 5 -2.00 -33.30 4.51
CA LEU A 5 -1.29 -33.21 5.79
C LEU A 5 0.11 -33.83 5.75
N LYS A 6 0.30 -34.93 5.00
CA LYS A 6 1.63 -35.51 4.76
C LYS A 6 2.52 -34.59 3.92
N GLU A 7 1.94 -33.93 2.90
CA GLU A 7 2.61 -32.92 2.09
C GLU A 7 3.09 -31.72 2.93
N VAL A 8 2.20 -31.15 3.76
CA VAL A 8 2.55 -30.02 4.66
C VAL A 8 3.60 -30.43 5.69
N LYS A 9 3.48 -31.64 6.27
CA LYS A 9 4.52 -32.17 7.18
C LYS A 9 5.87 -32.39 6.48
N HIS A 10 5.86 -32.82 5.22
CA HIS A 10 7.09 -32.97 4.43
C HIS A 10 7.76 -31.61 4.15
N HIS A 11 6.97 -30.58 3.81
CA HIS A 11 7.48 -29.22 3.63
C HIS A 11 8.05 -28.62 4.93
N LEU A 12 7.43 -28.89 6.09
CA LEU A 12 7.93 -28.45 7.40
C LEU A 12 9.17 -29.22 7.87
N ASN A 13 9.37 -30.46 7.42
CA ASN A 13 10.55 -31.25 7.77
C ASN A 13 11.78 -30.94 6.88
N CYS A 14 11.56 -30.34 5.70
CA CYS A 14 12.64 -29.86 4.83
C CYS A 14 13.37 -28.65 5.42
N SER A 15 12.76 -27.93 6.38
CA SER A 15 13.34 -26.80 7.12
C SER A 15 14.45 -27.21 8.11
N LYS A 16 14.66 -28.51 8.34
CA LYS A 16 15.68 -29.03 9.28
C LYS A 16 16.96 -29.55 8.60
N LEU A 17 17.04 -29.48 7.27
CA LEU A 17 18.26 -29.76 6.53
C LEU A 17 18.79 -28.43 6.02
N VAL A 18 19.47 -27.67 6.89
CA VAL A 18 20.30 -26.54 6.46
C VAL A 18 21.50 -27.16 5.73
N PRO A 19 21.60 -27.05 4.39
CA PRO A 19 22.85 -27.36 3.73
C PRO A 19 23.83 -26.27 4.11
N ASP A 20 25.11 -26.63 4.33
CA ASP A 20 26.26 -25.74 4.63
C ASP A 20 26.58 -24.68 3.53
N ARG A 21 25.61 -24.35 2.68
CA ARG A 21 25.68 -23.31 1.67
C ARG A 21 24.35 -22.58 1.67
N LEU A 22 24.33 -21.37 2.24
CA LEU A 22 23.26 -20.40 1.98
C LEU A 22 23.14 -20.29 0.46
N PRO A 23 21.97 -20.61 -0.15
CA PRO A 23 21.79 -20.37 -1.56
C PRO A 23 22.00 -18.87 -1.80
N ASP A 24 22.83 -18.58 -2.81
CA ASP A 24 23.12 -17.24 -3.28
C ASP A 24 21.85 -16.40 -3.29
N SER A 25 21.96 -15.20 -2.72
CA SER A 25 20.92 -14.17 -2.54
C SER A 25 19.57 -14.55 -3.12
N SER A 26 18.57 -14.71 -2.25
CA SER A 26 17.18 -14.65 -2.69
C SER A 26 16.97 -13.27 -3.33
N ILE A 27 17.13 -13.19 -4.65
CA ILE A 27 16.88 -11.97 -5.42
C ILE A 27 15.38 -11.79 -5.38
N ALA A 28 14.91 -10.90 -4.51
CA ALA A 28 13.53 -10.49 -4.50
C ALA A 28 13.16 -9.97 -5.89
N HIS A 29 12.09 -10.49 -6.47
CA HIS A 29 11.63 -10.03 -7.77
C HIS A 29 11.12 -8.59 -7.61
N PRO A 30 11.47 -7.63 -8.49
CA PRO A 30 11.07 -6.22 -8.36
C PRO A 30 9.55 -5.98 -8.18
N HIS A 31 8.71 -6.86 -8.74
CA HIS A 31 7.26 -6.84 -8.56
C HIS A 31 6.79 -7.05 -7.11
N ILE A 32 7.61 -7.64 -6.24
CA ILE A 32 7.32 -7.76 -4.81
C ILE A 32 7.44 -6.39 -4.16
N ASP A 33 8.54 -5.67 -4.42
CA ASP A 33 8.74 -4.32 -3.88
C ASP A 33 7.67 -3.34 -4.37
N ILE A 34 7.30 -3.44 -5.64
CA ILE A 34 6.25 -2.61 -6.25
C ILE A 34 4.88 -2.88 -5.62
N TRP A 35 4.58 -4.14 -5.32
CA TRP A 35 3.36 -4.50 -4.61
C TRP A 35 3.34 -3.93 -3.19
N SER A 36 4.41 -4.15 -2.43
CA SER A 36 4.55 -3.64 -1.06
C SER A 36 4.45 -2.12 -1.01
N PHE A 37 5.09 -1.44 -1.98
CA PHE A 37 4.93 -0.01 -2.17
C PHE A 37 3.47 0.38 -2.44
N GLY A 38 2.76 -0.34 -3.31
CA GLY A 38 1.34 -0.09 -3.58
C GLY A 38 0.45 -0.21 -2.35
N VAL A 39 0.70 -1.21 -1.49
CA VAL A 39 -0.02 -1.39 -0.21
C VAL A 39 0.21 -0.20 0.71
N MET A 40 1.47 0.25 0.84
CA MET A 40 1.83 1.42 1.65
C MET A 40 1.25 2.71 1.07
N ALA A 41 1.33 2.90 -0.26
CA ALA A 41 0.76 4.05 -0.94
C ALA A 41 -0.76 4.15 -0.73
N TYR A 42 -1.47 3.01 -0.77
CA TYR A 42 -2.90 2.98 -0.47
C TYR A 42 -3.18 3.47 0.96
N TYR A 43 -2.40 3.00 1.94
CA TYR A 43 -2.54 3.44 3.33
C TYR A 43 -2.34 4.95 3.47
N LEU A 44 -1.30 5.50 2.85
CA LEU A 44 -1.01 6.94 2.88
C LEU A 44 -2.11 7.77 2.19
N LEU A 45 -2.66 7.27 1.08
CA LEU A 45 -3.66 7.99 0.28
C LEU A 45 -5.08 7.91 0.85
N SER A 46 -5.40 6.85 1.60
CA SER A 46 -6.76 6.60 2.11
C SER A 46 -6.90 6.70 3.62
N GLY A 47 -5.78 6.75 4.35
CA GLY A 47 -5.75 6.64 5.82
C GLY A 47 -6.26 5.29 6.35
N SER A 48 -6.49 4.31 5.46
CA SER A 48 -7.06 2.99 5.80
C SER A 48 -6.11 1.89 5.34
N GLN A 49 -6.00 0.81 6.10
CA GLN A 49 -5.20 -0.34 5.68
C GLN A 49 -5.88 -1.08 4.53
N LEU A 50 -5.11 -1.48 3.51
CA LEU A 50 -5.63 -2.26 2.39
C LEU A 50 -6.02 -3.67 2.84
N PHE A 51 -5.18 -4.28 3.65
CA PHE A 51 -5.40 -5.54 4.35
C PHE A 51 -5.21 -5.29 5.83
N ARG A 52 -6.03 -5.89 6.69
CA ARG A 52 -5.86 -5.72 8.13
C ARG A 52 -4.67 -6.56 8.59
N CYS A 53 -3.66 -5.88 9.10
CA CYS A 53 -2.47 -6.50 9.68
C CYS A 53 -2.33 -6.11 11.15
N ASP A 54 -1.60 -6.93 11.90
CA ASP A 54 -1.18 -6.58 13.26
C ASP A 54 -0.06 -5.54 13.26
N GLN A 55 0.45 -5.18 14.45
CA GLN A 55 1.55 -4.22 14.59
C GLN A 55 2.88 -4.70 13.98
N SER A 56 2.97 -5.97 13.62
CA SER A 56 4.13 -6.59 12.98
C SER A 56 3.92 -6.85 11.48
N ASP A 57 2.93 -6.19 10.87
CA ASP A 57 2.55 -6.34 9.46
C ASP A 57 2.17 -7.78 9.05
N ASN A 58 1.89 -8.65 10.03
CA ASN A 58 1.36 -9.97 9.74
C ASN A 58 -0.14 -9.85 9.51
N ILE A 59 -0.62 -10.42 8.40
CA ILE A 59 -2.05 -10.64 8.22
C ILE A 59 -2.49 -11.54 9.36
N PHE A 60 -3.47 -11.08 10.14
CA PHE A 60 -3.97 -11.81 11.29
C PHE A 60 -4.25 -13.26 10.88
N VAL A 61 -3.48 -14.20 11.43
CA VAL A 61 -3.64 -15.63 11.11
C VAL A 61 -5.06 -16.11 11.45
N SER A 62 -5.69 -15.43 12.42
CA SER A 62 -7.06 -15.63 12.87
C SER A 62 -8.14 -14.97 12.00
N ASP A 63 -7.79 -14.04 11.09
CA ASP A 63 -8.76 -13.39 10.21
C ASP A 63 -8.79 -14.08 8.84
N ALA A 64 -9.57 -15.15 8.77
CA ALA A 64 -9.75 -15.95 7.55
C ALA A 64 -10.31 -15.12 6.38
N ASN A 65 -11.04 -14.03 6.66
CA ASN A 65 -11.59 -13.19 5.60
C ASN A 65 -10.50 -12.35 4.93
N GLU A 66 -9.56 -11.80 5.70
CA GLU A 66 -8.44 -11.02 5.15
C GLU A 66 -7.43 -11.90 4.42
N GLN A 67 -7.19 -13.12 4.91
CA GLN A 67 -6.41 -14.13 4.18
C GLN A 67 -7.09 -14.49 2.85
N GLN A 68 -8.40 -14.77 2.88
CA GLN A 68 -9.16 -15.08 1.68
C GLN A 68 -9.11 -13.91 0.69
N LYS A 69 -9.27 -12.68 1.17
CA LYS A 69 -9.15 -11.45 0.36
C LYS A 69 -7.78 -11.31 -0.31
N LEU A 70 -6.69 -11.62 0.39
CA LEU A 70 -5.36 -11.59 -0.20
C LEU A 70 -5.18 -12.70 -1.25
N VAL A 71 -5.58 -13.93 -0.93
CA VAL A 71 -5.42 -15.10 -1.83
C VAL A 71 -6.30 -14.99 -3.06
N SER A 72 -7.51 -14.45 -2.94
CA SER A 72 -8.42 -14.18 -4.06
C SER A 72 -8.34 -12.73 -4.53
N TRP A 73 -7.20 -12.05 -4.33
CA TRP A 73 -7.02 -10.69 -4.80
C TRP A 73 -7.16 -10.63 -6.32
N SER A 74 -8.17 -9.89 -6.79
CA SER A 74 -8.47 -9.73 -8.22
C SER A 74 -8.09 -8.37 -8.77
N GLY A 75 -7.38 -7.56 -7.98
CA GLY A 75 -6.94 -6.23 -8.36
C GLY A 75 -7.63 -5.11 -7.61
N PHE A 76 -7.06 -3.92 -7.77
CA PHE A 76 -7.60 -2.69 -7.21
C PHE A 76 -8.84 -2.26 -8.01
N THR A 77 -10.03 -2.67 -7.56
CA THR A 77 -11.31 -2.29 -8.19
C THR A 77 -11.83 -0.96 -7.63
N ASN A 78 -12.83 -0.37 -8.31
CA ASN A 78 -13.48 0.89 -7.91
C ASN A 78 -14.00 0.93 -6.46
N ILE A 79 -14.14 -0.22 -5.79
CA ILE A 79 -14.60 -0.33 -4.40
C ILE A 79 -13.59 0.31 -3.42
N GLY A 80 -12.30 0.36 -3.77
CA GLY A 80 -11.27 1.06 -2.99
C GLY A 80 -11.11 2.54 -3.34
N GLY A 81 -11.55 2.96 -4.53
CA GLY A 81 -11.31 4.31 -5.06
C GLY A 81 -12.09 5.43 -4.35
N SER A 82 -13.21 5.09 -3.69
CA SER A 82 -14.00 6.05 -2.91
C SER A 82 -13.20 6.63 -1.72
N ARG A 83 -12.27 5.85 -1.15
CA ARG A 83 -11.45 6.25 0.01
C ARG A 83 -10.10 6.86 -0.36
N VAL A 84 -9.67 6.74 -1.62
CA VAL A 84 -8.38 7.28 -2.09
C VAL A 84 -8.53 8.78 -2.28
N CYS A 85 -7.72 9.54 -1.53
CA CYS A 85 -7.70 11.01 -1.42
C CYS A 85 -8.91 11.63 -0.70
N CYS A 86 -8.65 12.70 0.07
CA CYS A 86 -9.69 13.50 0.72
C CYS A 86 -10.61 14.18 -0.31
N GLU A 87 -11.85 14.50 0.07
CA GLU A 87 -12.81 15.21 -0.79
C GLU A 87 -12.29 16.54 -1.33
N SER A 88 -11.30 17.14 -0.67
CA SER A 88 -10.64 18.39 -1.09
C SER A 88 -9.50 18.20 -2.11
N ALA A 89 -9.16 16.97 -2.49
CA ALA A 89 -8.13 16.73 -3.48
C ALA A 89 -8.65 17.00 -4.89
N GLU A 90 -7.81 17.65 -5.70
CA GLU A 90 -8.11 17.89 -7.11
C GLU A 90 -8.44 16.57 -7.83
N THR A 91 -9.54 16.55 -8.59
CA THR A 91 -10.05 15.36 -9.27
C THR A 91 -8.98 14.64 -10.09
N ILE A 92 -8.11 15.40 -10.77
CA ILE A 92 -7.00 14.86 -11.57
C ILE A 92 -6.00 14.10 -10.69
N LYS A 93 -5.62 14.67 -9.54
CA LYS A 93 -4.69 14.02 -8.61
C LYS A 93 -5.27 12.73 -8.04
N ARG A 94 -6.58 12.70 -7.78
CA ARG A 94 -7.30 11.50 -7.35
C ARG A 94 -7.33 10.42 -8.42
N LEU A 95 -7.59 10.78 -9.68
CA LEU A 95 -7.54 9.86 -10.81
C LEU A 95 -6.12 9.28 -11.00
N ASN A 96 -5.09 10.13 -10.95
CA ASN A 96 -3.70 9.70 -11.05
C ASN A 96 -3.28 8.80 -9.88
N ALA A 97 -3.79 9.06 -8.67
CA ALA A 97 -3.54 8.22 -7.51
C ALA A 97 -4.17 6.83 -7.70
N PHE A 98 -5.40 6.79 -8.21
CA PHE A 98 -6.09 5.54 -8.50
C PHE A 98 -5.36 4.72 -9.58
N ASP A 99 -4.91 5.38 -10.65
CA ASP A 99 -4.16 4.75 -11.74
C ASP A 99 -2.82 4.18 -11.24
N LEU A 100 -2.08 4.94 -10.41
CA LEU A 100 -0.86 4.47 -9.77
C LEU A 100 -1.10 3.20 -8.95
N LEU A 101 -2.12 3.23 -8.08
CA LEU A 101 -2.46 2.09 -7.23
C LEU A 101 -2.87 0.87 -8.04
N ARG A 102 -3.60 1.06 -9.15
CA ARG A 102 -3.97 -0.02 -10.07
C ARG A 102 -2.73 -0.66 -10.71
N GLY A 103 -1.74 0.15 -11.11
CA GLY A 103 -0.47 -0.31 -11.65
C GLY A 103 0.39 -1.07 -10.64
N CYS A 104 0.40 -0.66 -9.37
CA CYS A 104 1.17 -1.35 -8.33
C CYS A 104 0.49 -2.62 -7.81
N LEU A 105 -0.85 -2.61 -7.67
CA LEU A 105 -1.64 -3.65 -7.02
C LEU A 105 -2.36 -4.58 -8.02
N HIS A 106 -1.79 -4.77 -9.21
CA HIS A 106 -2.30 -5.74 -10.16
C HIS A 106 -2.07 -7.19 -9.66
N PRO A 107 -3.06 -8.10 -9.77
CA PRO A 107 -2.91 -9.48 -9.27
C PRO A 107 -1.79 -10.23 -10.00
N ASP A 108 -1.74 -10.09 -11.32
CA ASP A 108 -0.63 -10.60 -12.15
C ASP A 108 0.60 -9.69 -12.01
N PRO A 109 1.75 -10.20 -11.53
CA PRO A 109 3.00 -9.45 -11.42
C PRO A 109 3.49 -8.86 -12.74
N GLN A 110 3.29 -9.54 -13.86
CA GLN A 110 3.79 -9.10 -15.17
C GLN A 110 3.04 -7.88 -15.70
N LEU A 111 1.82 -7.67 -15.21
CA LEU A 111 0.98 -6.52 -15.55
C LEU A 111 1.12 -5.38 -14.53
N ARG A 112 1.95 -5.55 -13.49
CA ARG A 112 2.34 -4.44 -12.62
C ARG A 112 3.31 -3.52 -13.35
N LEU A 113 3.50 -2.32 -12.80
CA LEU A 113 4.67 -1.51 -13.14
C LEU A 113 5.93 -2.39 -13.00
N SER A 114 6.85 -2.28 -13.96
CA SER A 114 7.94 -3.24 -14.11
C SER A 114 9.12 -2.97 -13.18
N ASN A 115 9.28 -1.71 -12.77
CA ASN A 115 10.36 -1.25 -11.90
C ASN A 115 9.97 0.07 -11.22
N MET A 116 10.76 0.46 -10.22
CA MET A 116 10.49 1.66 -9.43
C MET A 116 10.71 2.97 -10.23
N ASN A 117 11.48 2.96 -11.31
CA ASN A 117 11.59 4.14 -12.19
C ASN A 117 10.25 4.45 -12.88
N GLN A 118 9.48 3.43 -13.28
CA GLN A 118 8.14 3.66 -13.82
C GLN A 118 7.17 4.23 -12.77
N VAL A 119 7.29 3.77 -11.52
CA VAL A 119 6.51 4.32 -10.39
C VAL A 119 6.80 5.80 -10.20
N LEU A 120 8.08 6.19 -10.15
CA LEU A 120 8.49 7.57 -9.92
C LEU A 120 8.15 8.52 -11.07
N ASN A 121 8.10 8.00 -12.31
CA ASN A 121 7.71 8.76 -13.50
C ASN A 121 6.18 8.81 -13.72
N HIS A 122 5.38 8.21 -12.85
CA HIS A 122 3.93 8.20 -12.97
C HIS A 122 3.34 9.62 -12.86
N SER A 123 2.25 9.91 -13.61
CA SER A 123 1.55 11.20 -13.61
C SER A 123 1.06 11.67 -12.24
N PHE A 124 1.04 10.77 -11.25
CA PHE A 124 0.76 11.11 -9.86
C PHE A 124 1.85 12.00 -9.25
N PHE A 125 3.12 11.74 -9.58
CA PHE A 125 4.28 12.50 -9.08
C PHE A 125 4.71 13.62 -10.03
N THR A 126 4.49 13.47 -11.34
CA THR A 126 5.02 14.39 -12.35
C THR A 126 4.07 15.54 -12.72
N ASN A 127 2.76 15.42 -12.47
CA ASN A 127 1.81 16.51 -12.73
C ASN A 127 1.84 17.64 -11.68
N PHE A 128 2.97 17.86 -11.01
CA PHE A 128 3.10 18.91 -9.98
C PHE A 128 3.27 20.33 -10.54
N GLU A 129 3.35 20.50 -11.85
CA GLU A 129 4.00 21.69 -12.44
C GLU A 129 3.09 22.76 -13.07
N SER A 130 1.76 22.74 -12.91
CA SER A 130 0.91 23.79 -13.54
C SER A 130 0.01 24.60 -12.61
N LEU A 131 0.18 24.53 -11.30
CA LEU A 131 -0.35 25.55 -10.37
C LEU A 131 0.81 26.35 -9.81
N SER A 132 1.40 27.18 -10.69
CA SER A 132 2.15 28.36 -10.30
C SER A 132 1.22 29.27 -9.50
N ILE A 133 1.22 29.08 -8.18
CA ILE A 133 0.73 30.10 -7.26
C ILE A 133 1.74 31.24 -7.32
N SER A 134 1.48 32.19 -8.22
CA SER A 134 1.84 33.59 -8.01
C SER A 134 1.04 34.09 -6.81
N GLY A 135 1.50 33.73 -5.62
CA GLY A 135 0.92 34.10 -4.34
C GLY A 135 2.02 34.62 -3.45
N THR A 136 2.15 35.93 -3.46
CA THR A 136 2.96 36.78 -2.59
C THR A 136 2.99 36.22 -1.17
N VAL A 137 4.18 35.83 -0.70
CA VAL A 137 4.43 35.51 0.72
C VAL A 137 4.37 36.82 1.50
N ASN A 138 3.18 37.20 1.97
CA ASN A 138 3.07 38.08 3.13
C ASN A 138 2.94 37.19 4.36
N GLY A 139 3.99 37.18 5.16
CA GLY A 139 3.98 36.50 6.45
C GLY A 139 3.04 37.21 7.40
N ASP A 140 2.08 36.47 7.95
CA ASP A 140 1.46 36.82 9.22
C ASP A 140 1.49 35.60 10.14
N ARG A 141 2.44 35.64 11.08
CA ARG A 141 2.46 34.78 12.25
C ARG A 141 1.51 35.39 13.28
N THR A 142 0.24 34.98 13.30
CA THR A 142 -0.62 35.29 14.45
C THR A 142 -1.61 34.18 14.77
N GLY A 143 -1.36 33.50 15.89
CA GLY A 143 -2.39 33.27 16.90
C GLY A 143 -3.15 31.94 16.89
N MET A 144 -2.47 30.84 17.25
CA MET A 144 -3.15 29.64 17.76
C MET A 144 -3.68 29.94 19.17
N LYS A 145 -4.95 30.38 19.29
CA LYS A 145 -5.62 30.53 20.59
C LYS A 145 -6.23 29.20 21.02
N ARG A 146 -5.65 28.67 22.09
CA ARG A 146 -6.14 27.56 22.93
C ARG A 146 -7.53 27.89 23.47
N LEU A 147 -8.52 27.06 23.17
CA LEU A 147 -9.84 27.09 23.82
C LEU A 147 -9.76 26.27 25.10
N GLU A 148 -9.61 26.94 26.25
CA GLU A 148 -9.98 26.37 27.54
C GLU A 148 -11.42 26.79 27.84
N SER A 149 -12.31 25.80 27.89
CA SER A 149 -13.68 25.97 28.37
C SER A 149 -13.69 25.71 29.87
N ILE A 150 -13.81 26.78 30.65
CA ILE A 150 -14.23 26.74 32.06
C ILE A 150 -15.57 27.48 32.11
N GLY A 151 -16.60 26.82 32.61
CA GLY A 151 -17.93 27.40 32.74
C GLY A 151 -18.83 26.60 33.66
N SER A 152 -18.60 26.74 34.97
CA SER A 152 -19.53 26.37 36.03
C SER A 152 -20.84 27.15 35.94
N LYS A 153 -21.96 26.48 36.25
CA LYS A 153 -23.04 26.98 37.08
C LYS A 153 -23.62 25.83 37.88
#